data_AF-A0A497Q0P6-F1
#
_entry.id   AF-A0A497Q0P6-F1
#
_cell.length_a   1.000
_cell.length_b   1.000
_cell.length_c   1.000
_cell.angle_alpha   90.00
_cell.angle_beta   90.00
_cell.angle_gamma   90.00
#
_symmetry.space_group_name_H-M   'P 1'
#
loop_
_entity.id
_entity.type
_entity.pdbx_description
1 polymer ?
#
loop_
_entity_poly.entity_id
_entity_poly.type
_entity_poly.pdbx_seq_one_letter_code
_entity_poly.pdbx_strand_id
1 'polypeptide(L)'
;MNHQISLQKRFIFTILFILGVKDMSTIAVREETKKELLKFVSELQIKLGRRVDFDEAIRFLLMYRRKRNPRLLLEACVATKNVEDAIKELYEERKKDERRYSRYFSL
;
A
#
# COMPACT_ATOMS: atom_id res chain seq x y z
N MET A 1 13.51 -20.50 33.56
CA MET A 1 13.81 -19.27 32.78
C MET A 1 13.12 -19.19 31.40
N ASN A 2 12.62 -20.29 30.81
CA ASN A 2 12.01 -20.25 29.47
C ASN A 2 10.55 -19.76 29.40
N HIS A 3 9.84 -19.68 30.53
CA HIS A 3 8.43 -19.29 30.57
C HIS A 3 8.23 -17.75 30.51
N GLN A 4 9.17 -17.00 31.08
CA GLN A 4 9.14 -15.52 31.11
C GLN A 4 9.36 -14.90 29.72
N ILE A 5 10.21 -15.53 28.90
CA ILE A 5 10.51 -15.10 27.52
C ILE A 5 9.31 -15.35 26.59
N SER A 6 8.53 -16.41 26.84
CA SER A 6 7.31 -16.74 26.08
C SER A 6 6.19 -15.70 26.29
N LEU A 7 5.99 -15.25 27.52
CA LEU A 7 5.04 -14.17 27.83
C LEU A 7 5.46 -12.83 27.24
N GLN A 8 6.75 -12.48 27.29
CA GLN A 8 7.29 -11.27 26.68
C GLN A 8 7.08 -11.25 25.16
N LYS A 9 7.34 -12.37 24.47
CA LYS A 9 7.11 -12.51 23.03
C LYS A 9 5.64 -12.40 22.65
N ARG A 10 4.74 -12.99 23.45
CA ARG A 10 3.27 -12.86 23.26
C ARG A 10 2.81 -11.42 23.46
N PHE A 11 3.30 -10.73 24.50
CA PHE A 11 2.98 -9.32 24.77
C PHE A 11 3.43 -8.39 23.64
N ILE A 12 4.65 -8.56 23.13
CA ILE A 12 5.16 -7.77 22.00
C ILE A 12 4.33 -8.02 20.74
N PHE A 13 3.93 -9.27 20.47
CA PHE A 13 3.09 -9.60 19.32
C PHE A 13 1.68 -8.99 19.44
N THR A 14 1.09 -8.98 20.63
CA THR A 14 -0.20 -8.32 20.89
C THR A 14 -0.09 -6.80 20.76
N ILE A 15 0.99 -6.17 21.24
CA ILE A 15 1.23 -4.73 21.09
C ILE A 15 1.44 -4.38 19.60
N LEU A 16 2.18 -5.18 18.85
CA LEU A 16 2.38 -4.99 17.41
C LEU A 16 1.06 -5.13 16.63
N PHE A 17 0.16 -6.01 17.07
CA PHE A 17 -1.18 -6.17 16.50
C PHE A 17 -2.10 -4.98 16.82
N ILE A 18 -1.98 -4.40 18.02
CA ILE A 18 -2.72 -3.19 18.43
C ILE A 18 -2.18 -1.93 17.73
N LEU A 19 -0.86 -1.84 17.47
CA LEU A 19 -0.27 -0.76 16.65
C LEU A 19 -0.63 -0.87 15.16
N GLY A 20 -1.16 -2.03 14.72
CA GLY A 20 -1.79 -2.22 13.42
C GLY A 20 -3.25 -1.72 13.36
N VAL A 21 -3.76 -1.12 14.43
CA VAL A 21 -5.05 -0.42 14.43
C VAL A 21 -4.88 0.84 13.58
N LYS A 22 -5.50 0.83 12.40
CA LYS A 22 -5.60 1.96 11.48
C LYS A 22 -6.36 3.08 12.20
N ASP A 23 -5.66 4.10 12.70
CA ASP A 23 -6.29 5.24 13.38
C ASP A 23 -7.37 5.85 12.47
N MET A 24 -8.63 5.71 12.88
CA MET A 24 -9.77 6.23 12.13
C MET A 24 -10.08 7.64 12.60
N SER A 25 -9.88 8.61 11.72
CA SER A 25 -10.27 10.00 11.94
C SER A 25 -11.53 10.35 11.14
N THR A 26 -12.49 11.02 11.77
CA THR A 26 -13.66 11.59 11.07
C THR A 26 -13.32 12.98 10.53
N ILE A 27 -13.57 13.20 9.23
CA ILE A 27 -13.40 14.51 8.58
C ILE A 27 -14.79 15.03 8.23
N ALA A 28 -15.20 16.15 8.83
CA ALA A 28 -16.43 16.83 8.46
C ALA A 28 -16.19 17.68 7.20
N VAL A 29 -17.01 17.46 6.17
CA VAL A 29 -16.96 18.22 4.92
C VAL A 29 -18.35 18.75 4.58
N ARG A 30 -18.41 19.78 3.73
CA ARG A 30 -19.68 20.27 3.18
C ARG A 30 -20.31 19.22 2.28
N GLU A 31 -21.63 19.27 2.14
CA GLU A 31 -22.39 18.28 1.35
C GLU A 31 -22.00 18.31 -0.13
N GLU A 32 -21.68 19.48 -0.68
CA GLU A 32 -21.19 19.64 -2.05
C GLU A 32 -19.86 18.90 -2.26
N THR A 33 -18.92 19.07 -1.33
CA THR A 33 -17.62 18.38 -1.35
C THR A 33 -17.78 16.87 -1.23
N LYS A 34 -18.72 16.41 -0.39
CA LYS A 34 -19.03 14.98 -0.26
C LYS A 34 -19.55 14.39 -1.57
N LYS A 35 -20.41 15.10 -2.29
CA LYS A 35 -20.92 14.69 -3.61
C LYS A 35 -19.82 14.60 -4.66
N GLU A 36 -18.93 15.59 -4.71
CA GLU A 36 -17.77 15.56 -5.61
C GLU A 36 -16.84 14.40 -5.30
N LEU A 37 -16.57 14.16 -4.02
CA LEU A 37 -15.73 13.05 -3.60
C LEU A 37 -16.35 11.69 -3.96
N LEU A 38 -17.68 11.55 -3.83
CA LEU A 38 -18.39 10.33 -4.25
C LEU A 38 -18.29 10.10 -5.77
N LYS A 39 -18.41 11.17 -6.56
CA LYS A 39 -18.22 11.10 -8.02
C LYS A 39 -16.80 10.64 -8.34
N PHE A 40 -15.80 11.22 -7.68
CA PHE A 40 -14.40 10.83 -7.85
C PHE A 40 -14.14 9.37 -7.46
N VAL A 41 -14.71 8.89 -6.34
CA VAL A 41 -14.64 7.47 -5.94
C VAL A 41 -15.19 6.58 -7.05
N SER A 42 -16.36 6.92 -7.60
CA SER A 42 -17.02 6.14 -8.66
C SER A 42 -16.15 6.04 -9.92
N GLU A 43 -15.57 7.16 -10.35
CA GLU A 43 -14.63 7.20 -11.48
C GLU A 43 -13.38 6.35 -11.22
N LEU A 44 -12.82 6.43 -10.02
CA LEU A 44 -11.64 5.66 -9.62
C LEU A 44 -11.95 4.16 -9.54
N GLN A 45 -13.16 3.80 -9.11
CA GLN A 45 -13.67 2.44 -9.05
C GLN A 45 -13.74 1.79 -10.43
N ILE A 46 -14.28 2.52 -11.41
CA ILE A 46 -14.33 2.09 -12.81
C ILE A 46 -12.92 1.93 -13.38
N LYS A 47 -12.03 2.91 -13.14
CA LYS A 47 -10.65 2.88 -13.65
C LYS A 47 -9.82 1.72 -13.11
N LEU A 48 -10.01 1.38 -11.83
CA LEU A 48 -9.22 0.32 -11.18
C LEU A 48 -9.88 -1.06 -11.27
N GLY A 49 -11.14 -1.16 -11.72
CA GLY A 49 -11.88 -2.42 -11.82
C GLY A 49 -12.17 -3.09 -10.46
N ARG A 50 -12.07 -2.35 -9.35
CA ARG A 50 -12.32 -2.85 -7.99
C ARG A 50 -13.01 -1.81 -7.14
N ARG A 51 -13.61 -2.24 -6.03
CA ARG A 51 -14.17 -1.33 -5.02
C ARG A 51 -13.08 -0.44 -4.42
N VAL A 52 -13.43 0.82 -4.20
CA VAL A 52 -12.58 1.90 -3.67
C VAL A 52 -13.38 2.63 -2.60
N ASP A 53 -12.79 2.87 -1.45
CA ASP A 53 -13.41 3.63 -0.36
C ASP A 53 -12.96 5.10 -0.35
N PHE A 54 -13.57 5.90 0.53
CA PHE A 54 -13.23 7.32 0.66
C PHE A 54 -11.80 7.53 1.17
N ASP A 55 -11.30 6.68 2.08
CA ASP A 55 -9.92 6.76 2.57
C ASP A 55 -8.92 6.59 1.42
N GLU A 56 -9.16 5.61 0.56
CA GLU A 56 -8.34 5.34 -0.61
C GLU A 56 -8.41 6.45 -1.65
N ALA A 57 -9.59 6.96 -1.94
CA ALA A 57 -9.74 8.10 -2.83
C ALA A 57 -9.01 9.33 -2.29
N ILE A 58 -9.10 9.61 -1.00
CA ILE A 58 -8.37 10.72 -0.35
C ILE A 58 -6.86 10.49 -0.43
N ARG A 59 -6.37 9.28 -0.14
CA ARG A 59 -4.94 8.93 -0.31
C ARG A 59 -4.47 9.14 -1.75
N PHE A 60 -5.28 8.76 -2.73
CA PHE A 60 -4.96 8.96 -4.15
C PHE A 60 -4.84 10.46 -4.48
N LEU A 61 -5.78 11.29 -4.02
CA LEU A 61 -5.73 12.74 -4.20
C LEU A 61 -4.50 13.36 -3.52
N LEU A 62 -4.17 12.90 -2.31
CA LEU A 62 -2.98 13.35 -1.58
C LEU A 62 -1.68 12.92 -2.27
N MET A 63 -1.63 11.71 -2.85
CA MET A 63 -0.50 11.28 -3.68
C MET A 63 -0.36 12.14 -4.92
N TYR A 64 -1.46 12.51 -5.58
CA TYR A 64 -1.43 13.41 -6.74
C TYR A 64 -0.97 14.82 -6.36
N ARG A 65 -1.37 15.31 -5.17
CA ARG A 65 -0.97 16.61 -4.62
C ARG A 65 0.51 16.66 -4.22
N ARG A 66 1.04 15.57 -3.65
CA ARG A 66 2.48 15.43 -3.37
C ARG A 66 3.19 15.36 -4.72
N LYS A 67 3.53 16.53 -5.27
CA LYS A 67 4.27 16.73 -6.54
C LYS A 67 5.10 15.50 -6.89
N ARG A 68 4.84 14.89 -8.07
CA ARG A 68 5.83 14.04 -8.74
C ARG A 68 7.14 14.79 -8.69
N ASN A 69 8.11 14.34 -7.89
CA ASN A 69 9.43 14.94 -7.91
C ASN A 69 10.05 14.48 -9.25
N PRO A 70 10.14 15.34 -10.27
CA PRO A 70 10.65 14.92 -11.57
C PRO A 70 12.09 14.41 -11.46
N ARG A 71 12.82 14.82 -10.42
CA ARG A 71 14.15 14.29 -10.11
C ARG A 71 14.13 12.81 -9.76
N LEU A 72 13.12 12.30 -9.04
CA LEU A 72 13.01 10.87 -8.72
C LEU A 72 12.73 10.03 -9.97
N LEU A 73 11.93 10.56 -10.91
CA LEU A 73 11.71 9.90 -12.19
C LEU A 73 13.00 9.87 -13.03
N LEU A 74 13.71 11.00 -13.09
CA LEU A 74 14.99 11.09 -13.79
C LEU A 74 16.06 10.19 -13.17
N GLU A 75 16.15 10.14 -11.85
CA GLU A 75 17.07 9.28 -11.08
C GLU A 75 16.78 7.80 -11.31
N ALA A 76 15.49 7.40 -11.33
CA ALA A 76 15.09 6.04 -11.69
C ALA A 76 15.36 5.68 -13.17
N CYS A 77 15.46 6.69 -14.05
CA CYS A 77 15.81 6.51 -15.46
C CYS A 77 17.31 6.61 -15.74
N VAL A 78 18.16 6.88 -14.74
CA VAL A 78 19.62 6.82 -14.92
C VAL A 78 20.02 5.36 -15.08
N ALA A 79 20.66 5.03 -16.20
CA ALA A 79 21.16 3.69 -16.48
C ALA A 79 22.15 3.27 -15.38
N THR A 80 21.74 2.32 -14.54
CA THR A 80 22.61 1.64 -13.59
C THR A 80 23.61 0.78 -14.36
N LYS A 81 24.87 0.70 -13.93
CA LYS A 81 25.92 -0.05 -14.65
C LYS A 81 25.64 -1.55 -14.80
N ASN A 82 24.68 -2.10 -14.05
CA ASN A 82 24.33 -3.53 -14.01
C ASN A 82 22.83 -3.74 -14.29
N VAL A 83 22.36 -3.26 -15.44
CA VAL A 83 20.93 -3.34 -15.82
C VAL A 83 20.48 -4.80 -15.89
N GLU A 84 21.31 -5.71 -16.42
CA GLU A 84 20.96 -7.13 -16.54
C GLU A 84 20.70 -7.80 -15.18
N ASP A 85 21.54 -7.51 -14.18
CA ASP A 85 21.39 -8.08 -12.83
C ASP A 85 20.13 -7.55 -12.13
N ALA A 86 19.85 -6.25 -12.27
CA ALA A 86 18.65 -5.63 -11.71
C ALA A 86 17.37 -6.18 -12.38
N ILE A 87 17.39 -6.39 -13.70
CA ILE A 87 16.28 -7.02 -14.42
C ILE A 87 16.07 -8.45 -13.94
N LYS A 88 17.15 -9.22 -13.79
CA LYS A 88 17.10 -10.60 -13.33
C LYS A 88 16.49 -10.70 -11.92
N GLU A 89 16.91 -9.84 -11.00
CA GLU A 89 16.37 -9.76 -9.64
C GLU A 89 14.86 -9.48 -9.64
N LEU A 90 14.40 -8.52 -10.44
CA LEU A 90 12.97 -8.19 -10.56
C LEU A 90 12.13 -9.37 -11.07
N TYR A 91 12.64 -10.13 -12.05
CA TYR A 91 11.95 -11.32 -12.55
C TYR A 91 11.93 -12.46 -11.53
N GLU A 92 12.98 -12.63 -10.74
CA GLU A 92 13.04 -13.65 -9.69
C GLU A 92 12.08 -13.34 -8.53
N GLU A 93 12.01 -12.10 -8.07
CA GLU A 93 11.04 -11.69 -7.06
C GLU A 93 9.59 -11.85 -7.55
N ARG A 94 9.32 -11.50 -8.82
CA ARG A 94 7.99 -11.72 -9.42
C ARG A 94 7.57 -13.19 -9.40
N LYS A 95 8.48 -14.10 -9.74
CA LYS A 95 8.24 -15.56 -9.66
C LYS A 95 7.99 -16.01 -8.21
N LYS A 96 8.67 -15.43 -7.22
CA LYS A 96 8.44 -15.77 -5.80
C LYS A 96 7.07 -15.30 -5.34
N ASP A 97 6.64 -14.12 -5.76
CA ASP A 97 5.32 -13.59 -5.43
C ASP A 97 4.20 -14.39 -6.09
N GLU A 98 4.34 -14.79 -7.35
CA GLU A 98 3.41 -15.71 -8.01
C GLU A 98 3.30 -17.05 -7.28
N ARG A 99 4.43 -17.61 -6.81
CA ARG A 99 4.43 -18.85 -6.00
C ARG A 99 3.79 -18.64 -4.63
N ARG A 100 3.96 -17.48 -3.98
CA ARG A 100 3.28 -17.15 -2.72
C ARG A 100 1.77 -17.02 -2.95
N TYR A 101 1.38 -16.32 -4.00
CA TYR A 101 -0.02 -16.11 -4.38
C TYR A 101 -0.71 -17.43 -4.74
N SER A 102 -0.05 -18.27 -5.55
CA SER A 102 -0.55 -19.60 -5.89
C SER A 102 -0.76 -20.48 -4.66
N ARG A 103 0.18 -20.46 -3.70
CA ARG A 103 0.03 -21.18 -2.42
C ARG A 103 -1.15 -20.67 -1.58
N TYR A 104 -1.41 -19.37 -1.63
CA TYR A 104 -2.52 -18.77 -0.89
C TYR A 104 -3.88 -19.06 -1.53
N PHE A 105 -3.93 -19.21 -2.86
CA PHE A 105 -5.15 -19.56 -3.59
C PHE A 105 -5.44 -21.08 -3.63
N SER A 106 -4.42 -21.92 -3.39
CA SER A 106 -4.57 -23.38 -3.27
C SER A 106 -4.92 -23.87 -1.85
N LEU A 107 -5.15 -22.95 -0.91
CA LEU A 107 -5.65 -23.18 0.45
C LEU A 107 -7.06 -22.62 0.57
#